data_AF-T0TNV4-F1
#
_entry.id   AF-T0TNV4-F1
#
_cell.length_a   1.000
_cell.length_b   1.000
_cell.length_c   1.000
_cell.angle_alpha   90.00
_cell.angle_beta   90.00
_cell.angle_gamma   90.00
#
_symmetry.space_group_name_H-M   'P 1'
#
loop_
_entity.id
_entity.type
_entity.pdbx_description
1 polymer ?
#
loop_
_entity_poly.entity_id
_entity_poly.type
_entity_poly.pdbx_seq_one_letter_code
_entity_poly.pdbx_strand_id
1 'polypeptide(L)'
;MTAILPFLTPNALLELPIIAFSAGVMMKTFTGSQIENHPFVIFMTSGNYRRMLTALYYVIQGSEDQKEYRRQAVNYGFIVGSFVVGAVVSALLMHFIHIKSIWLITISLITIMVYYSSEVKRLGLKETNL
;
A
#
# COMPACT_ATOMS: atom_id res chain seq x y z
N MET A 1 8.83 3.15 14.30
CA MET A 1 9.78 4.16 13.77
C MET A 1 9.07 5.46 13.40
N THR A 2 8.01 5.43 12.58
CA THR A 2 7.25 6.63 12.17
C THR A 2 6.77 7.50 13.35
N ALA A 3 6.29 6.89 14.45
CA ALA A 3 5.88 7.62 15.66
C ALA A 3 7.00 8.41 16.37
N ILE A 4 8.26 7.97 16.24
CA ILE A 4 9.39 8.56 16.97
C ILE A 4 10.12 9.60 16.12
N LEU A 5 9.94 9.53 14.78
CA LEU A 5 10.54 10.43 13.81
C LEU A 5 10.40 11.94 14.14
N PRO A 6 9.24 12.47 14.58
CA PRO A 6 9.11 13.88 14.90
C PRO A 6 9.87 14.34 16.16
N PHE A 7 10.43 13.41 16.94
CA PHE A 7 11.26 13.71 18.12
C PHE A 7 12.77 13.57 17.86
N LEU A 8 13.16 13.02 16.71
CA LEU A 8 14.57 12.88 16.33
C LEU A 8 15.03 14.16 15.62
N THR A 9 16.28 14.57 15.87
CA THR A 9 16.90 15.62 15.07
C THR A 9 17.08 15.11 13.64
N PRO A 10 16.64 15.86 12.61
CA PRO A 10 16.73 15.41 11.24
C PRO A 10 18.19 15.11 10.87
N ASN A 11 18.50 13.85 10.55
CA ASN A 11 19.84 13.45 10.15
C ASN A 11 19.78 12.41 9.03
N ALA A 12 20.05 12.87 7.80
CA ALA A 12 19.98 12.06 6.59
C ALA A 12 20.85 10.79 6.66
N LEU A 13 22.00 10.83 7.32
CA LEU A 13 22.90 9.66 7.44
C LEU A 13 22.29 8.52 8.27
N LEU A 14 21.39 8.84 9.20
CA LEU A 14 20.70 7.85 10.03
C LEU A 14 19.32 7.49 9.45
N GLU A 15 18.60 8.46 8.90
CA GLU A 15 17.27 8.24 8.35
C GLU A 15 17.29 7.37 7.09
N LEU A 16 18.22 7.64 6.17
CA LEU A 16 18.25 6.96 4.87
C LEU A 16 18.47 5.44 5.01
N PRO A 17 19.43 4.93 5.80
CA PRO A 17 19.60 3.49 5.99
C PRO A 17 18.37 2.83 6.62
N ILE A 18 17.73 3.49 7.60
CA ILE A 18 16.58 2.91 8.30
C ILE A 18 15.36 2.88 7.37
N ILE A 19 15.10 3.95 6.61
CA ILE A 19 14.04 3.97 5.60
C ILE A 19 14.30 2.90 4.54
N ALA A 20 15.53 2.81 4.02
CA ALA A 20 15.89 1.81 3.02
C ALA A 20 15.73 0.36 3.52
N PHE A 21 16.17 0.09 4.76
CA PHE A 21 15.99 -1.23 5.38
C PHE A 21 14.51 -1.56 5.57
N SER A 22 13.72 -0.61 6.09
CA SER A 22 12.27 -0.82 6.27
C SER A 22 11.54 -1.06 4.95
N ALA A 23 11.88 -0.32 3.90
CA ALA A 23 11.36 -0.51 2.55
C ALA A 23 11.76 -1.89 2.00
N GLY A 24 13.00 -2.33 2.23
CA GLY A 24 13.48 -3.66 1.84
C GLY A 24 12.72 -4.80 2.52
N VAL A 25 12.51 -4.70 3.84
CA VAL A 25 11.72 -5.69 4.60
C VAL A 25 10.29 -5.74 4.08
N MET A 26 9.63 -4.60 3.93
CA MET A 26 8.26 -4.54 3.39
C MET A 26 8.19 -5.11 1.97
N MET A 27 9.13 -4.76 1.08
CA MET A 27 9.14 -5.31 -0.27
C MET A 27 9.29 -6.83 -0.26
N LYS A 28 10.16 -7.38 0.61
CA LYS A 28 10.32 -8.83 0.77
C LYS A 28 9.07 -9.51 1.34
N THR A 29 8.41 -8.92 2.33
CA THR A 29 7.18 -9.48 2.94
C THR A 29 6.05 -9.62 1.92
N PHE A 30 5.91 -8.65 1.01
CA PHE A 30 4.86 -8.66 -0.01
C PHE A 30 5.35 -9.18 -1.37
N THR A 31 6.57 -9.72 -1.45
CA THR A 31 7.07 -10.34 -2.67
C THR A 31 6.26 -11.60 -2.94
N GLY A 32 5.62 -11.66 -4.11
CA GLY A 32 4.75 -12.78 -4.50
C GLY A 32 3.30 -12.62 -4.07
N SER A 33 2.93 -11.54 -3.37
CA SER A 33 1.52 -11.22 -3.14
C SER A 33 0.78 -10.99 -4.46
N GLN A 34 -0.42 -11.54 -4.55
CA GLN A 34 -1.27 -11.45 -5.73
C GLN A 34 -2.63 -10.86 -5.35
N ILE A 35 -3.24 -10.14 -6.29
CA ILE A 35 -4.65 -9.75 -6.23
C ILE A 35 -5.32 -10.50 -7.36
N GLU A 36 -6.29 -11.35 -6.99
CA GLU A 36 -6.81 -12.39 -7.88
C GLU A 36 -5.66 -13.29 -8.35
N ASN A 37 -5.33 -13.31 -9.65
CA ASN A 37 -4.25 -14.13 -10.22
C ASN A 37 -3.03 -13.31 -10.65
N HIS A 38 -2.97 -12.04 -10.26
CA HIS A 38 -1.99 -11.09 -10.80
C HIS A 38 -1.07 -10.52 -9.72
N PRO A 39 0.25 -10.40 -10.00
CA PRO A 39 1.21 -9.85 -9.05
C PRO A 39 0.85 -8.42 -8.60
N PHE A 40 0.95 -8.20 -7.30
CA PHE A 40 0.76 -6.90 -6.65
C PHE A 40 2.10 -6.35 -6.17
N VAL A 41 2.32 -5.05 -6.34
CA VAL A 41 3.53 -4.37 -5.85
C VAL A 41 3.13 -3.32 -4.81
N ILE A 42 3.61 -3.47 -3.57
CA ILE A 42 3.17 -2.62 -2.45
C ILE A 42 3.80 -1.22 -2.45
N PHE A 43 5.06 -1.09 -2.87
CA PHE A 43 5.84 0.15 -2.71
C PHE A 43 5.85 1.05 -3.94
N MET A 44 5.55 0.50 -5.11
CA MET A 44 5.69 1.20 -6.39
C MET A 44 4.38 1.09 -7.17
N THR A 45 3.62 2.18 -7.19
CA THR A 45 2.40 2.30 -8.00
C THR A 45 2.64 2.03 -9.47
N SER A 46 3.86 2.24 -9.99
CA SER A 46 4.20 2.03 -11.40
C SER A 46 3.89 0.62 -11.92
N GLY A 47 4.15 -0.42 -11.12
CA GLY A 47 3.84 -1.81 -11.49
C GLY A 47 2.33 -2.06 -11.58
N ASN A 48 1.59 -1.58 -10.59
CA ASN A 48 0.12 -1.69 -10.53
C ASN A 48 -0.57 -0.80 -11.59
N TYR A 49 0.00 0.37 -11.88
CA TYR A 49 -0.47 1.33 -12.87
C TYR A 49 -0.31 0.80 -14.29
N ARG A 50 0.85 0.23 -14.63
CA ARG A 50 1.06 -0.41 -15.93
C ARG A 50 0.02 -1.50 -16.18
N ARG A 51 -0.26 -2.33 -15.17
CA ARG A 51 -1.27 -3.39 -15.25
C ARG A 51 -2.68 -2.84 -15.44
N MET A 52 -3.05 -1.80 -14.71
CA MET A 52 -4.33 -1.11 -14.88
C MET A 52 -4.50 -0.60 -16.32
N LEU A 53 -3.48 0.07 -16.87
CA LEU A 53 -3.53 0.57 -18.25
C LEU A 53 -3.62 -0.55 -19.28
N THR A 54 -2.85 -1.62 -19.10
CA THR A 54 -2.90 -2.79 -19.99
C THR A 54 -4.29 -3.44 -19.96
N ALA A 55 -4.88 -3.63 -18.78
CA ALA A 55 -6.22 -4.17 -18.64
C ALA A 55 -7.28 -3.26 -19.28
N LEU A 56 -7.19 -1.95 -19.07
CA LEU A 56 -8.08 -0.97 -19.68
C LEU A 56 -7.97 -0.97 -21.22
N TYR A 57 -6.76 -1.09 -21.75
CA TYR A 57 -6.52 -1.18 -23.18
C TYR A 57 -7.20 -2.40 -23.81
N TYR A 58 -7.08 -3.59 -23.20
CA TYR A 58 -7.75 -4.80 -23.69
C TYR A 58 -9.29 -4.75 -23.58
N VAL A 59 -9.81 -4.05 -22.57
CA VAL A 59 -11.26 -3.79 -22.47
C VAL A 59 -11.73 -2.93 -23.64
N ILE A 60 -11.01 -1.87 -23.98
CA ILE A 60 -11.34 -0.98 -25.09
C ILE A 60 -11.21 -1.69 -26.45
N GLN A 61 -10.22 -2.59 -26.58
CA GLN A 61 -9.97 -3.33 -27.82
C GLN A 61 -10.97 -4.48 -28.09
N GLY A 62 -11.82 -4.83 -27.13
CA GLY A 62 -12.87 -5.84 -27.34
C GLY A 62 -12.37 -7.29 -27.36
N SER A 63 -11.27 -7.63 -26.67
CA SER A 63 -10.75 -9.00 -26.51
C SER A 63 -11.74 -9.96 -25.82
N GLU A 64 -11.69 -11.26 -26.12
CA GLU A 64 -12.67 -12.27 -25.65
C GLU A 64 -12.86 -12.33 -24.12
N ASP A 65 -11.81 -12.09 -23.32
CA ASP A 65 -11.85 -12.11 -21.85
C ASP A 65 -12.22 -10.75 -21.19
N GLN A 66 -13.18 -10.03 -21.76
CA GLN A 66 -13.63 -8.72 -21.27
C GLN A 66 -13.94 -8.67 -19.76
N LYS A 67 -14.48 -9.77 -19.21
CA LYS A 67 -14.93 -9.81 -17.81
C LYS A 67 -13.75 -9.81 -16.84
N GLU A 68 -12.67 -10.52 -17.16
CA GLU A 68 -11.47 -10.59 -16.31
C GLU A 68 -10.69 -9.28 -16.38
N TYR A 69 -10.45 -8.76 -17.59
CA TYR A 69 -9.75 -7.48 -17.76
C TYR A 69 -10.51 -6.30 -17.13
N ARG A 70 -11.84 -6.30 -17.15
CA ARG A 70 -12.61 -5.26 -16.48
C ARG A 70 -12.45 -5.31 -14.96
N ARG A 71 -12.42 -6.51 -14.35
CA ARG A 71 -12.15 -6.65 -12.91
C ARG A 71 -10.74 -6.21 -12.56
N GLN A 72 -9.76 -6.61 -13.38
CA GLN A 72 -8.37 -6.18 -13.21
C GLN A 72 -8.23 -4.65 -13.29
N ALA A 73 -8.85 -4.01 -14.29
CA ALA A 73 -8.81 -2.56 -14.45
C ALA A 73 -9.42 -1.83 -13.24
N VAL A 74 -10.54 -2.33 -12.70
CA VAL A 74 -11.20 -1.76 -11.53
C VAL A 74 -10.37 -1.98 -10.26
N ASN A 75 -9.92 -3.20 -9.99
CA ASN A 75 -9.15 -3.54 -8.80
C ASN A 75 -7.83 -2.75 -8.73
N TYR A 76 -7.05 -2.78 -9.81
CA TYR A 76 -5.80 -2.02 -9.88
C TYR A 76 -6.04 -0.51 -9.97
N GLY A 77 -7.16 -0.08 -10.55
CA GLY A 77 -7.62 1.31 -10.51
C GLY A 77 -7.89 1.81 -9.11
N PHE A 78 -8.57 1.02 -8.27
CA PHE A 78 -8.77 1.36 -6.86
C PHE A 78 -7.45 1.47 -6.10
N ILE A 79 -6.49 0.57 -6.35
CA ILE A 79 -5.16 0.61 -5.71
C ILE A 79 -4.41 1.89 -6.08
N VAL A 80 -4.32 2.20 -7.38
CA VAL A 80 -3.61 3.40 -7.85
C VAL A 80 -4.33 4.66 -7.38
N GLY A 81 -5.66 4.70 -7.48
CA GLY A 81 -6.48 5.83 -7.06
C GLY A 81 -6.36 6.11 -5.56
N SER A 82 -6.40 5.08 -4.72
CA SER A 82 -6.23 5.24 -3.27
C SER A 82 -4.83 5.72 -2.89
N PHE A 83 -3.79 5.36 -3.64
CA PHE A 83 -2.45 5.91 -3.45
C PHE A 83 -2.40 7.42 -3.76
N VAL A 84 -3.00 7.83 -4.88
CA VAL A 84 -3.08 9.26 -5.27
C VAL A 84 -3.87 10.06 -4.25
N VAL A 85 -5.05 9.56 -3.85
CA VAL A 85 -5.88 10.21 -2.82
C VAL A 85 -5.11 10.31 -1.50
N GLY A 86 -4.44 9.24 -1.08
CA GLY A 86 -3.60 9.22 0.12
C GLY A 86 -2.47 10.25 0.06
N ALA A 87 -1.81 10.40 -1.09
CA ALA A 87 -0.77 11.41 -1.28
C ALA A 87 -1.30 12.84 -1.21
N VAL A 88 -2.44 13.11 -1.87
CA VAL A 88 -3.08 14.44 -1.85
C VAL A 88 -3.53 14.80 -0.44
N VAL A 89 -4.23 13.88 0.24
CA VAL A 89 -4.66 14.07 1.64
C VAL A 89 -3.45 14.30 2.54
N SER A 90 -2.39 13.51 2.41
CA SER A 90 -1.17 13.68 3.20
C SER A 90 -0.48 15.03 2.95
N ALA A 91 -0.43 15.48 1.69
CA ALA A 91 0.13 16.78 1.33
C ALA A 91 -0.68 17.95 1.94
N LEU A 92 -2.02 17.85 1.90
CA LEU A 92 -2.89 18.82 2.54
C LEU A 92 -2.69 18.84 4.06
N LEU A 93 -2.63 17.68 4.71
CA LEU A 93 -2.38 17.61 6.15
C LEU A 93 -1.01 18.18 6.54
N MET A 94 0.02 17.96 5.72
CA MET A 94 1.35 18.50 5.93
C MET A 94 1.34 20.05 5.93
N HIS A 95 0.44 20.68 5.19
CA HIS A 95 0.27 22.13 5.18
C HIS A 95 -0.29 22.67 6.52
N PHE A 96 -1.15 21.92 7.20
CA PHE A 96 -1.79 22.36 8.44
C PHE A 96 -1.06 21.92 9.72
N ILE A 97 -0.54 20.69 9.74
CA ILE A 97 -0.08 20.02 10.96
C ILE A 97 1.45 19.75 10.91
N HIS A 98 2.12 20.12 9.81
CA HIS A 98 3.55 19.92 9.57
C HIS A 98 3.97 18.47 9.88
N ILE A 99 5.13 18.27 10.52
CA ILE A 99 5.72 16.97 10.84
C ILE A 99 4.82 16.10 11.75
N LYS A 100 3.88 16.70 12.50
CA LYS A 100 2.96 15.96 13.37
C LYS A 100 1.93 15.15 12.58
N SER A 101 1.76 15.40 11.27
CA SER A 101 0.89 14.61 10.38
C SER A 101 1.28 13.12 10.33
N ILE A 102 2.54 12.80 10.61
CA ILE A 102 3.05 11.42 10.67
C ILE A 102 2.34 10.59 11.76
N TRP A 103 1.86 11.23 12.83
CA TRP A 103 1.09 10.55 13.88
C TRP A 103 -0.25 10.03 13.37
N LEU A 104 -0.90 10.76 12.47
CA LEU A 104 -2.19 10.34 11.91
C LEU A 104 -2.04 9.05 11.10
N ILE A 105 -1.00 8.97 10.28
CA ILE A 105 -0.66 7.76 9.51
C ILE A 105 -0.30 6.61 10.47
N THR A 106 0.44 6.91 11.54
CA THR A 106 0.85 5.88 12.51
C THR A 106 -0.33 5.33 13.30
N ILE A 107 -1.27 6.17 13.73
CA ILE A 107 -2.50 5.75 14.43
C ILE A 107 -3.39 4.92 13.50
N SER A 108 -3.55 5.33 12.24
CA SER A 108 -4.29 4.57 11.24
C SER A 108 -3.71 3.15 11.06
N LEU A 109 -2.38 3.06 10.90
CA LEU A 109 -1.69 1.77 10.75
C LEU A 109 -1.88 0.87 11.97
N ILE A 110 -1.72 1.43 13.18
CA ILE A 110 -1.93 0.69 14.44
C ILE A 110 -3.38 0.19 14.52
N THR A 111 -4.35 1.02 14.16
CA THR A 111 -5.77 0.66 14.18
C THR A 111 -6.05 -0.54 13.26
N ILE A 112 -5.54 -0.51 12.03
CA ILE A 112 -5.69 -1.61 11.07
C ILE A 112 -5.00 -2.88 11.57
N MET A 113 -3.79 -2.75 12.12
CA MET A 113 -3.04 -3.88 12.71
C MET A 113 -3.80 -4.53 13.87
N VAL A 114 -4.35 -3.72 14.78
CA VAL A 114 -5.14 -4.21 15.91
C VAL A 114 -6.42 -4.88 15.42
N TYR A 115 -7.11 -4.27 14.45
CA TYR A 115 -8.30 -4.84 13.84
C TYR A 115 -8.00 -6.21 13.20
N TYR A 116 -6.97 -6.27 12.34
CA TYR A 116 -6.56 -7.50 11.68
C TYR A 116 -6.13 -8.58 12.67
N SER A 117 -5.32 -8.24 13.67
CA SER A 117 -4.89 -9.18 14.70
C SER A 117 -6.08 -9.70 15.54
N SER A 118 -7.07 -8.84 15.79
CA SER A 118 -8.31 -9.22 16.47
C SER A 118 -9.15 -10.15 15.60
N GLU A 119 -9.22 -9.90 14.29
CA GLU A 119 -9.94 -10.73 13.32
C GLU A 119 -9.30 -12.12 13.19
N VAL A 120 -7.97 -12.17 13.07
CA VAL A 120 -7.21 -13.43 13.02
C VAL A 120 -7.41 -14.25 14.30
N LYS A 121 -7.39 -13.59 15.48
CA LYS A 121 -7.69 -14.25 16.76
C LYS A 121 -9.13 -14.73 16.84
N ARG A 122 -10.09 -13.92 16.37
CA ARG A 122 -11.52 -14.26 16.35
C ARG A 122 -11.82 -15.47 15.47
N LEU A 123 -11.16 -15.54 14.31
CA LEU A 123 -11.31 -16.63 13.35
C LEU A 123 -10.50 -17.88 13.72
N GLY A 124 -9.67 -17.82 14.77
CA GLY A 124 -8.88 -18.96 15.26
C GLY A 124 -7.91 -19.51 14.21
N LEU A 125 -7.43 -18.67 13.28
CA LEU A 125 -6.56 -19.07 12.20
C LEU A 125 -5.20 -19.51 12.77
N LYS A 126 -4.91 -20.81 12.67
CA LYS A 126 -3.59 -21.40 12.94
C LYS A 126 -2.76 -21.37 11.65
N GLU A 127 -1.44 -21.35 11.76
CA GLU A 127 -0.50 -21.23 10.62
C GLU A 127 -0.70 -22.23 9.47
N THR A 128 -1.47 -23.30 9.69
CA THR A 128 -1.83 -24.30 8.67
C THR A 128 -3.00 -23.89 7.75
N ASN A 129 -3.68 -22.76 7.98
CA ASN A 129 -4.80 -22.27 7.15
C ASN A 129 -4.59 -20.82 6.65
N LEU A 130 -3.34 -20.36 6.61
CA LEU A 130 -2.93 -19.07 6.03
C LEU A 130 -2.44 -19.25 4.59
#